data_AF-A0A0J7YMN6-F1
#
_entry.id   AF-A0A0J7YMN6-F1
#
_cell.length_a   1.000
_cell.length_b   1.000
_cell.length_c   1.000
_cell.angle_alpha   90.00
_cell.angle_beta   90.00
_cell.angle_gamma   90.00
#
_symmetry.space_group_name_H-M   'P 1'
#
loop_
_entity.id
_entity.type
_entity.pdbx_description
1 polymer ?
#
loop_
_entity_poly.entity_id
_entity_poly.type
_entity_poly.pdbx_seq_one_letter_code
_entity_poly.pdbx_strand_id
1 'polypeptide(L)'
;PLSRCITSIAARRTALAQEALRNNVSLTTHALMAAMLIQESRNPNSHLHYFLATFPASFDNLPIYYTEEELSLLKATRTLAFFKPYANEIDIDYELVQKAAPIAFASVTFEEYRRARHIVDTRNFVFQVTGQEEHEHIMVPYVDMMNHDLEPNTIWKFDPDTATFVVCGLAWFVCNL
;
A
#
# COMPACT_ATOMS: atom_id res chain seq x y z
N PRO A 1 -9.88 -14.43 0.99
CA PRO A 1 -8.93 -15.40 0.36
C PRO A 1 -7.79 -14.65 -0.32
N LEU A 2 -6.57 -15.22 -0.35
CA LEU A 2 -5.38 -14.57 -0.90
C LEU A 2 -5.54 -14.17 -2.38
N SER A 3 -6.30 -14.94 -3.16
CA SER A 3 -6.59 -14.66 -4.58
C SER A 3 -7.38 -13.38 -4.86
N ARG A 4 -7.89 -12.72 -3.81
CA ARG A 4 -8.61 -11.43 -3.90
C ARG A 4 -7.78 -10.27 -3.36
N CYS A 5 -6.56 -10.52 -2.89
CA CYS A 5 -5.73 -9.52 -2.23
C CYS A 5 -4.61 -9.04 -3.15
N ILE A 6 -4.10 -7.84 -2.89
CA ILE A 6 -2.85 -7.35 -3.49
C ILE A 6 -1.73 -7.75 -2.55
N THR A 7 -0.68 -8.40 -3.04
CA THR A 7 0.41 -8.91 -2.20
C THR A 7 1.76 -8.52 -2.76
N SER A 8 2.75 -8.37 -1.87
CA SER A 8 4.17 -8.23 -2.24
C SER A 8 4.65 -9.39 -3.13
N ILE A 9 4.18 -10.62 -2.87
CA ILE A 9 4.48 -11.80 -3.70
C ILE A 9 3.97 -11.60 -5.13
N ALA A 10 2.72 -11.16 -5.29
CA ALA A 10 2.15 -10.89 -6.61
C ALA A 10 2.87 -9.73 -7.29
N ALA A 11 3.19 -8.67 -6.55
CA ALA A 11 3.90 -7.50 -7.07
C ALA A 11 5.29 -7.86 -7.63
N ARG A 12 6.04 -8.75 -6.94
CA ARG A 12 7.35 -9.27 -7.41
C ARG A 12 7.27 -10.13 -8.67
N ARG A 13 6.08 -10.60 -9.05
CA ARG A 13 5.84 -11.42 -10.26
C ARG A 13 5.32 -10.61 -11.45
N THR A 14 5.11 -9.31 -11.28
CA THR A 14 4.65 -8.42 -12.36
C THR A 14 5.70 -8.26 -13.47
N ALA A 15 5.26 -7.86 -14.65
CA ALA A 15 6.16 -7.52 -15.75
C ALA A 15 7.14 -6.40 -15.36
N LEU A 16 6.68 -5.41 -14.58
CA LEU A 16 7.52 -4.33 -14.06
C LEU A 16 8.64 -4.86 -13.16
N ALA A 17 8.36 -5.80 -12.26
CA ALA A 17 9.40 -6.41 -11.43
C ALA A 17 10.46 -7.12 -12.28
N GLN A 18 10.03 -7.79 -13.36
CA GLN A 18 10.96 -8.42 -14.31
C GLN A 18 11.77 -7.40 -15.11
N GLU A 19 11.17 -6.29 -15.51
CA GLU A 19 11.88 -5.18 -16.18
C GLU A 19 12.88 -4.50 -15.25
N ALA A 20 12.52 -4.26 -13.99
CA ALA A 20 13.41 -3.72 -12.98
C ALA A 20 14.68 -4.58 -12.83
N LEU A 21 14.51 -5.91 -12.73
CA LEU A 21 15.63 -6.85 -12.68
C LEU A 21 16.51 -6.77 -13.93
N ARG A 22 15.92 -6.74 -15.13
CA ARG A 22 16.66 -6.63 -16.40
C ARG A 22 17.43 -5.32 -16.51
N ASN A 23 16.87 -4.24 -15.99
CA ASN A 23 17.45 -2.90 -15.99
C ASN A 23 18.38 -2.64 -14.79
N ASN A 24 18.63 -3.66 -13.95
CA ASN A 24 19.44 -3.57 -12.74
C ASN A 24 18.98 -2.44 -11.80
N VAL A 25 17.66 -2.30 -11.65
CA VAL A 25 17.01 -1.35 -10.75
C VAL A 25 16.40 -2.13 -9.58
N SER A 26 16.83 -1.80 -8.37
CA SER A 26 16.24 -2.35 -7.15
C SER A 26 15.03 -1.51 -6.76
N LEU A 27 13.86 -2.14 -6.62
CA LEU A 27 12.64 -1.50 -6.16
C LEU A 27 12.28 -2.00 -4.76
N THR A 28 11.79 -1.10 -3.92
CA THR A 28 11.25 -1.48 -2.61
C THR A 28 9.95 -2.27 -2.78
N THR A 29 9.58 -3.09 -1.77
CA THR A 29 8.30 -3.81 -1.77
C THR A 29 7.12 -2.87 -1.98
N HIS A 30 7.15 -1.72 -1.33
CA HIS A 30 6.07 -0.76 -1.45
C HIS A 30 6.03 -0.08 -2.83
N ALA A 31 7.18 0.22 -3.44
CA ALA A 31 7.24 0.73 -4.82
C ALA A 31 6.66 -0.27 -5.81
N LEU A 32 6.98 -1.56 -5.65
CA LEU A 32 6.40 -2.63 -6.47
C LEU A 32 4.88 -2.73 -6.29
N MET A 33 4.38 -2.65 -5.07
CA MET A 33 2.93 -2.69 -4.81
C MET A 33 2.22 -1.44 -5.35
N ALA A 34 2.81 -0.26 -5.21
CA ALA A 34 2.28 0.98 -5.77
C ALA A 34 2.22 0.92 -7.30
N ALA A 35 3.27 0.41 -7.93
CA ALA A 35 3.30 0.18 -9.38
C ALA A 35 2.23 -0.83 -9.83
N MET A 36 2.07 -1.95 -9.10
CA MET A 36 1.01 -2.93 -9.37
C MET A 36 -0.38 -2.30 -9.27
N LEU A 37 -0.64 -1.46 -8.25
CA LEU A 37 -1.91 -0.74 -8.11
C LEU A 37 -2.24 0.13 -9.31
N ILE A 38 -1.25 0.85 -9.86
CA ILE A 38 -1.42 1.70 -11.04
C ILE A 38 -1.71 0.86 -12.29
N GLN A 39 -1.02 -0.27 -12.45
CA GLN A 39 -1.28 -1.18 -13.57
C GLN A 39 -2.69 -1.78 -13.50
N GLU A 40 -3.12 -2.20 -12.32
CA GLU A 40 -4.46 -2.76 -12.10
C GLU A 40 -5.56 -1.69 -12.26
N SER A 41 -5.33 -0.45 -11.83
CA SER A 41 -6.31 0.64 -12.00
C SER A 41 -6.52 1.04 -13.46
N ARG A 42 -5.49 0.88 -14.29
CA ARG A 42 -5.52 1.12 -15.74
C ARG A 42 -6.01 -0.10 -16.54
N ASN A 43 -6.17 -1.26 -15.91
CA ASN A 43 -6.66 -2.47 -16.56
C ASN A 43 -8.20 -2.55 -16.45
N PRO A 44 -8.96 -2.37 -17.56
CA PRO A 44 -10.42 -2.39 -17.52
C PRO A 44 -11.00 -3.77 -17.15
N ASN A 45 -10.19 -4.83 -17.27
CA ASN A 45 -10.57 -6.20 -16.92
C ASN A 45 -9.97 -6.64 -15.56
N SER A 46 -9.48 -5.70 -14.75
CA SER A 46 -8.94 -6.04 -13.43
C SER A 46 -10.01 -6.68 -12.56
N HIS A 47 -9.71 -7.87 -12.03
CA HIS A 47 -10.54 -8.52 -11.02
C HIS A 47 -10.58 -7.74 -9.70
N LEU A 48 -9.68 -6.76 -9.53
CA LEU A 48 -9.61 -5.86 -8.37
C LEU A 48 -10.40 -4.58 -8.60
N HIS A 49 -11.03 -4.37 -9.75
CA HIS A 49 -11.73 -3.14 -10.10
C HIS A 49 -12.60 -2.56 -8.95
N TYR A 50 -13.45 -3.41 -8.35
CA TYR A 50 -14.31 -2.98 -7.24
C TYR A 50 -13.54 -2.64 -5.96
N PHE A 51 -12.43 -3.32 -5.68
CA PHE A 51 -11.57 -2.99 -4.55
C PHE A 51 -10.84 -1.66 -4.78
N LEU A 52 -10.32 -1.44 -5.98
CA LEU A 52 -9.66 -0.17 -6.32
C LEU A 52 -10.62 1.02 -6.22
N ALA A 53 -11.90 0.80 -6.54
CA ALA A 53 -12.95 1.80 -6.46
C ALA A 53 -13.31 2.21 -5.01
N THR A 54 -12.92 1.44 -3.98
CA THR A 54 -13.17 1.81 -2.58
C THR A 54 -12.09 2.69 -1.97
N PHE A 55 -10.99 2.95 -2.69
CA PHE A 55 -9.91 3.75 -2.11
C PHE A 55 -10.29 5.21 -1.92
N PRO A 56 -9.73 5.88 -0.89
CA PRO A 56 -10.01 7.28 -0.60
C PRO A 56 -9.79 8.18 -1.81
N ALA A 57 -10.65 9.18 -1.97
CA ALA A 57 -10.53 10.19 -3.01
C ALA A 57 -9.36 11.16 -2.75
N SER A 58 -9.04 11.43 -1.49
CA SER A 58 -7.93 12.28 -1.06
C SER A 58 -7.22 11.73 0.17
N PHE A 59 -6.06 12.31 0.47
CA PHE A 59 -5.19 11.98 1.59
C PHE A 59 -4.78 13.23 2.36
N ASP A 60 -5.65 14.23 2.37
CA ASP A 60 -5.36 15.58 2.91
C ASP A 60 -5.09 15.57 4.42
N ASN A 61 -5.31 14.43 5.08
CA ASN A 61 -4.96 14.16 6.47
C ASN A 61 -3.53 13.65 6.66
N LEU A 62 -2.76 13.40 5.60
CA LEU A 62 -1.36 13.02 5.68
C LEU A 62 -0.47 14.28 5.60
N PRO A 63 0.55 14.42 6.45
CA PRO A 63 1.41 15.62 6.49
C PRO A 63 2.06 16.02 5.16
N ILE A 64 2.19 15.10 4.21
CA ILE A 64 2.71 15.38 2.86
C ILE A 64 1.81 16.24 1.98
N TYR A 65 0.53 16.36 2.34
CA TYR A 65 -0.44 17.22 1.67
C TYR A 65 -0.70 18.52 2.43
N TYR A 66 -0.05 18.71 3.60
CA TYR A 66 -0.26 19.88 4.42
C TYR A 66 0.36 21.13 3.80
N THR A 67 -0.27 22.28 4.01
CA THR A 67 0.30 23.57 3.65
C THR A 67 1.50 23.92 4.53
N GLU A 68 2.25 24.96 4.16
CA GLU A 68 3.35 25.46 5.00
C GLU A 68 2.86 25.91 6.38
N GLU A 69 1.67 26.51 6.46
CA GLU A 69 1.03 26.90 7.72
C GLU A 69 0.71 25.68 8.58
N GLU A 70 0.13 24.63 8.01
CA GLU A 70 -0.18 23.39 8.72
C GLU A 70 1.08 22.66 9.19
N LEU A 71 2.12 22.58 8.35
CA LEU A 71 3.42 22.03 8.73
C LEU A 71 4.09 22.85 9.83
N SER A 72 3.82 24.17 9.90
CA SER A 72 4.36 25.02 10.96
C SER A 72 3.85 24.64 12.36
N LEU A 73 2.65 24.05 12.45
CA LEU A 73 2.08 23.53 13.71
C LEU A 73 2.84 22.31 14.24
N LEU A 74 3.56 21.60 13.36
CA LEU A 74 4.37 20.43 13.71
C LEU A 74 5.81 20.78 14.08
N LYS A 75 6.19 22.07 14.08
CA LYS A 75 7.53 22.51 14.48
C LYS A 75 7.88 22.01 15.88
N ALA A 76 9.14 21.57 16.05
CA ALA A 76 9.66 20.95 17.27
C ALA A 76 9.03 19.60 17.68
N THR A 77 8.13 19.02 16.87
CA THR A 77 7.70 17.63 17.04
C THR A 77 8.64 16.67 16.32
N ARG A 78 8.68 15.40 16.76
CA ARG A 78 9.39 14.36 16.02
C ARG A 78 8.73 14.05 14.67
N THR A 79 7.42 14.25 14.55
CA THR A 79 6.65 13.99 13.32
C THR A 79 7.23 14.73 12.13
N LEU A 80 7.57 16.02 12.30
CA LEU A 80 8.16 16.82 11.22
C LEU A 80 9.55 16.31 10.79
N ALA A 81 10.31 15.73 11.71
CA ALA A 81 11.62 15.16 11.40
C ALA A 81 11.53 13.86 10.57
N PHE A 82 10.49 13.04 10.79
CA PHE A 82 10.23 11.85 9.99
C PHE A 82 9.63 12.15 8.62
N PHE A 83 8.94 13.28 8.51
CA PHE A 83 8.24 13.66 7.29
C PHE A 83 9.20 13.91 6.10
N LYS A 84 10.28 14.67 6.29
CA LYS A 84 11.19 15.04 5.18
C LYS A 84 11.86 13.83 4.51
N PRO A 85 12.44 12.87 5.25
CA PRO A 85 12.98 11.65 4.66
C PRO A 85 11.92 10.86 3.91
N TYR A 86 10.70 10.76 4.47
CA TYR A 86 9.61 10.02 3.85
C TYR A 86 9.18 10.62 2.50
N ALA A 87 9.02 11.94 2.41
CA ALA A 87 8.71 12.61 1.14
C ALA A 87 9.79 12.32 0.09
N ASN A 88 11.06 12.42 0.48
CA ASN A 88 12.19 12.12 -0.39
C ASN A 88 12.25 10.63 -0.82
N GLU A 89 11.84 9.70 0.04
CA GLU A 89 11.72 8.28 -0.33
C GLU A 89 10.69 8.06 -1.44
N ILE A 90 9.55 8.76 -1.40
CA ILE A 90 8.52 8.65 -2.45
C ILE A 90 9.04 9.19 -3.79
N ASP A 91 9.78 10.30 -3.77
CA ASP A 91 10.40 10.87 -4.97
C ASP A 91 11.41 9.88 -5.60
N ILE A 92 12.31 9.31 -4.78
CA ILE A 92 13.28 8.30 -5.21
C ILE A 92 12.56 7.07 -5.77
N ASP A 93 11.56 6.56 -5.05
CA ASP A 93 10.76 5.41 -5.45
C ASP A 93 10.12 5.64 -6.84
N TYR A 94 9.58 6.84 -7.10
CA TYR A 94 9.00 7.20 -8.39
C TYR A 94 10.05 7.21 -9.51
N GLU A 95 11.20 7.84 -9.28
CA GLU A 95 12.31 7.86 -10.24
C GLU A 95 12.81 6.45 -10.57
N LEU A 96 12.92 5.58 -9.57
CA LEU A 96 13.32 4.20 -9.74
C LEU A 96 12.29 3.40 -10.55
N VAL A 97 11.00 3.61 -10.31
CA VAL A 97 9.93 2.98 -11.10
C VAL A 97 9.97 3.43 -12.56
N GLN A 98 10.17 4.72 -12.83
CA GLN A 98 10.36 5.25 -14.17
C GLN A 98 11.60 4.64 -14.86
N LYS A 99 12.70 4.49 -14.13
CA LYS A 99 13.92 3.86 -14.65
C LYS A 99 13.73 2.35 -14.88
N ALA A 100 12.99 1.69 -14.01
CA ALA A 100 12.74 0.26 -14.08
C ALA A 100 11.91 -0.12 -15.31
N ALA A 101 10.89 0.67 -15.64
CA ALA A 101 9.93 0.37 -16.69
C ALA A 101 9.55 1.62 -17.51
N PRO A 102 10.51 2.25 -18.22
CA PRO A 102 10.34 3.58 -18.80
C PRO A 102 9.22 3.67 -19.84
N ILE A 103 8.92 2.57 -20.55
CA ILE A 103 7.83 2.55 -21.53
C ILE A 103 6.48 2.38 -20.83
N ALA A 104 6.36 1.41 -19.92
CA ALA A 104 5.10 1.12 -19.24
C ALA A 104 4.66 2.25 -18.28
N PHE A 105 5.63 3.02 -17.75
CA PHE A 105 5.40 4.11 -16.80
C PHE A 105 5.55 5.52 -17.41
N ALA A 106 5.81 5.64 -18.72
CA ALA A 106 5.98 6.92 -19.40
C ALA A 106 4.82 7.92 -19.17
N SER A 107 3.58 7.42 -19.06
CA SER A 107 2.38 8.23 -18.84
C SER A 107 1.91 8.28 -17.38
N VAL A 108 2.65 7.66 -16.46
CA VAL A 108 2.33 7.72 -15.02
C VAL A 108 2.91 9.00 -14.48
N THR A 109 2.06 9.84 -13.90
CA THR A 109 2.49 11.09 -13.26
C THR A 109 3.00 10.82 -11.85
N PHE A 110 3.82 11.75 -11.32
CA PHE A 110 4.24 11.69 -9.93
C PHE A 110 3.04 11.69 -8.97
N GLU A 111 2.01 12.49 -9.24
CA GLU A 111 0.80 12.55 -8.41
C GLU A 111 0.04 11.23 -8.34
N GLU A 112 -0.11 10.57 -9.49
CA GLU A 112 -0.71 9.23 -9.57
C GLU A 112 0.12 8.21 -8.80
N TYR A 113 1.45 8.26 -8.93
CA TYR A 113 2.36 7.39 -8.19
C TYR A 113 2.28 7.62 -6.68
N ARG A 114 2.40 8.88 -6.25
CA ARG A 114 2.31 9.30 -4.85
C ARG A 114 1.01 8.82 -4.20
N ARG A 115 -0.12 8.97 -4.91
CA ARG A 115 -1.41 8.45 -4.45
C ARG A 115 -1.39 6.94 -4.27
N ALA A 116 -0.90 6.18 -5.25
CA ALA A 116 -0.80 4.72 -5.14
C ALA A 116 0.11 4.31 -3.98
N ARG A 117 1.23 5.01 -3.80
CA ARG A 117 2.19 4.79 -2.71
C ARG A 117 1.55 5.00 -1.33
N HIS A 118 0.75 6.05 -1.16
CA HIS A 118 -0.01 6.31 0.07
C HIS A 118 -1.12 5.29 0.33
N ILE A 119 -1.79 4.82 -0.72
CA ILE A 119 -2.75 3.71 -0.61
C ILE A 119 -2.05 2.48 -0.02
N VAL A 120 -0.84 2.13 -0.50
CA VAL A 120 -0.08 1.01 0.09
C VAL A 120 0.26 1.30 1.55
N ASP A 121 0.84 2.46 1.87
CA ASP A 121 1.29 2.77 3.24
C ASP A 121 0.18 2.74 4.27
N THR A 122 -1.00 3.24 3.91
CA THR A 122 -2.12 3.39 4.85
C THR A 122 -3.01 2.16 4.96
N ARG A 123 -2.87 1.18 4.04
CA ARG A 123 -3.82 0.05 3.91
C ARG A 123 -3.16 -1.33 3.86
N ASN A 124 -1.83 -1.41 3.92
CA ASN A 124 -1.15 -2.70 3.96
C ASN A 124 -1.13 -3.28 5.37
N PHE A 125 -1.23 -4.60 5.42
CA PHE A 125 -0.96 -5.43 6.58
C PHE A 125 0.34 -6.19 6.33
N VAL A 126 1.06 -6.51 7.40
CA VAL A 126 2.32 -7.25 7.34
C VAL A 126 2.14 -8.57 8.09
N PHE A 127 2.40 -9.70 7.44
CA PHE A 127 2.33 -11.00 8.07
C PHE A 127 3.59 -11.81 7.73
N GLN A 128 3.93 -12.76 8.61
CA GLN A 128 5.01 -13.69 8.35
C GLN A 128 4.42 -14.97 7.77
N VAL A 129 4.95 -15.42 6.64
CA VAL A 129 4.65 -16.74 6.09
C VAL A 129 5.59 -17.74 6.78
N THR A 130 5.02 -18.81 7.36
CA THR A 130 5.82 -19.84 8.02
C THR A 130 6.88 -20.41 7.07
N GLY A 131 8.15 -20.37 7.50
CA GLY A 131 9.28 -20.86 6.70
C GLY A 131 9.90 -19.83 5.75
N GLN A 132 9.45 -18.58 5.76
CA GLN A 132 10.09 -17.46 5.07
C GLN A 132 10.71 -16.49 6.08
N GLU A 133 11.93 -16.02 5.78
CA GLU A 133 12.62 -15.03 6.61
C GLU A 133 12.02 -13.63 6.43
N GLU A 134 11.51 -13.33 5.24
CA GLU A 134 10.93 -12.03 4.91
C GLU A 134 9.46 -11.94 5.32
N HIS A 135 9.08 -10.75 5.79
CA HIS A 135 7.68 -10.41 6.00
C HIS A 135 6.99 -10.12 4.66
N GLU A 136 5.74 -10.55 4.55
CA GLU A 136 4.91 -10.30 3.37
C GLU A 136 3.91 -9.17 3.65
N HIS A 137 3.76 -8.30 2.67
CA HIS A 137 2.81 -7.19 2.69
C HIS A 137 1.56 -7.58 1.89
N ILE A 138 0.39 -7.23 2.42
CA ILE A 138 -0.89 -7.55 1.80
C ILE A 138 -1.89 -6.43 2.01
N MET A 139 -2.63 -6.10 0.96
CA MET A 139 -3.82 -5.26 1.06
C MET A 139 -5.04 -6.17 0.89
N VAL A 140 -5.90 -6.16 1.92
CA VAL A 140 -7.00 -7.11 2.05
C VAL A 140 -8.32 -6.34 1.86
N PRO A 141 -9.04 -6.56 0.76
CA PRO A 141 -10.33 -5.91 0.55
C PRO A 141 -11.28 -6.14 1.73
N TYR A 142 -12.11 -5.13 2.03
CA TYR A 142 -13.05 -5.06 3.15
C TYR A 142 -12.40 -4.92 4.52
N VAL A 143 -11.27 -5.58 4.78
CA VAL A 143 -10.59 -5.51 6.08
C VAL A 143 -9.90 -4.16 6.26
N ASP A 144 -9.36 -3.57 5.18
CA ASP A 144 -8.75 -2.24 5.19
C ASP A 144 -9.74 -1.09 5.45
N MET A 145 -11.04 -1.38 5.55
CA MET A 145 -12.08 -0.43 5.96
C MET A 145 -12.25 -0.35 7.48
N MET A 146 -11.64 -1.28 8.23
CA MET A 146 -11.66 -1.25 9.69
C MET A 146 -10.70 -0.17 10.20
N ASN A 147 -11.20 0.71 11.07
CA ASN A 147 -10.37 1.73 11.71
C ASN A 147 -9.57 1.16 12.90
N HIS A 148 -8.51 1.86 13.28
CA HIS A 148 -7.73 1.56 14.47
C HIS A 148 -8.36 2.15 15.73
N ASP A 149 -8.25 1.43 16.85
CA ASP A 149 -8.60 1.89 18.20
C ASP A 149 -7.50 1.43 19.16
N LEU A 150 -7.30 2.16 20.27
CA LEU A 150 -6.38 1.78 21.33
C LEU A 150 -6.82 0.51 22.05
N GLU A 151 -8.13 0.25 22.08
CA GLU A 151 -8.76 -0.96 22.62
C GLU A 151 -9.44 -1.74 21.47
N PRO A 152 -8.66 -2.42 20.62
CA PRO A 152 -9.21 -3.09 19.45
C PRO A 152 -10.15 -4.23 19.88
N ASN A 153 -11.34 -4.28 19.27
CA ASN A 153 -12.31 -5.36 19.46
C ASN A 153 -12.21 -6.46 18.40
N THR A 154 -11.17 -6.42 17.56
CA THR A 154 -10.83 -7.45 16.57
C THR A 154 -9.34 -7.73 16.56
N ILE A 155 -8.99 -8.95 16.15
CA ILE A 155 -7.62 -9.32 15.76
C ILE A 155 -7.67 -9.95 14.38
N TRP A 156 -6.55 -9.90 13.68
CA TRP A 156 -6.41 -10.58 12.41
C TRP A 156 -5.28 -11.61 12.43
N LYS A 157 -5.41 -12.61 11.58
CA LYS A 157 -4.39 -13.63 11.33
C LYS A 157 -4.45 -14.10 9.88
N PHE A 158 -3.36 -14.66 9.40
CA PHE A 158 -3.35 -15.41 8.15
C PHE A 158 -3.48 -16.90 8.46
N ASP A 159 -4.43 -17.57 7.82
CA ASP A 159 -4.59 -19.03 7.85
C ASP A 159 -3.89 -19.63 6.62
N PRO A 160 -2.75 -20.33 6.80
CA PRO A 160 -1.97 -20.88 5.70
C PRO A 160 -2.66 -22.08 5.03
N ASP A 161 -3.46 -22.87 5.76
CA ASP A 161 -4.09 -24.08 5.23
C ASP A 161 -5.17 -23.74 4.20
N THR A 162 -5.87 -22.64 4.43
CA THR A 162 -6.92 -22.13 3.53
C THR A 162 -6.47 -20.95 2.67
N ALA A 163 -5.23 -20.48 2.86
CA ALA A 163 -4.67 -19.27 2.26
C ALA A 163 -5.63 -18.07 2.40
N THR A 164 -6.13 -17.83 3.62
CA THR A 164 -7.10 -16.77 3.88
C THR A 164 -6.65 -15.81 4.97
N PHE A 165 -6.97 -14.54 4.79
CA PHE A 165 -6.90 -13.54 5.84
C PHE A 165 -8.19 -13.63 6.67
N VAL A 166 -8.04 -13.81 7.98
CA VAL A 166 -9.14 -14.04 8.92
C VAL A 166 -9.15 -12.93 9.94
N VAL A 167 -10.31 -12.30 10.12
CA VAL A 167 -10.57 -11.34 11.20
C VAL A 167 -11.46 -12.03 12.24
N CYS A 168 -11.02 -12.01 13.50
CA CYS A 168 -11.73 -12.56 14.63
C CYS A 168 -12.22 -11.43 15.53
N GLY A 169 -13.51 -11.46 15.91
CA GLY A 169 -14.02 -10.58 16.97
C GLY A 169 -13.48 -11.01 18.34
N LEU A 170 -13.06 -10.03 19.14
CA LEU A 170 -12.68 -10.20 20.54
C LEU A 170 -13.85 -9.93 21.51
N ALA A 171 -14.94 -9.33 21.00
CA ALA A 171 -16.13 -8.99 21.76
C ALA A 171 -17.40 -9.13 20.89
N TRP A 172 -18.57 -9.11 21.55
CA TRP A 172 -19.86 -9.04 20.87
C TRP A 172 -20.08 -7.64 20.28
N PHE A 173 -20.42 -7.59 18.99
CA PHE A 173 -20.84 -6.35 18.35
C PHE A 173 -22.34 -6.18 18.56
N VAL A 174 -22.73 -5.19 19.38
CA VAL A 174 -24.14 -4.81 19.50
C VAL A 174 -24.48 -3.93 18.30
N CYS A 175 -25.21 -4.50 17.34
CA CYS A 175 -25.75 -3.75 16.22
C CYS A 175 -27.03 -3.05 16.67
N ASN A 176 -26.93 -1.77 17.03
CA ASN A 176 -28.11 -0.93 17.24
C ASN A 176 -28.61 -0.49 15.86
N LEU A 177 -29.54 -1.27 15.30
CA LEU A 177 -30.28 -0.92 14.09
C LEU A 177 -31.44 0.02 14.42
#